data_AF-A0A2V7MTU0-F1
#
_entry.id   AF-A0A2V7MTU0-F1
#
_cell.length_a   1.000
_cell.length_b   1.000
_cell.length_c   1.000
_cell.angle_alpha   90.00
_cell.angle_beta   90.00
_cell.angle_gamma   90.00
#
_symmetry.space_group_name_H-M   'P 1'
#
loop_
_entity.id
_entity.type
_entity.pdbx_description
1 polymer ?
#
loop_
_entity_poly.entity_id
_entity_poly.type
_entity_poly.pdbx_seq_one_letter_code
_entity_poly.pdbx_strand_id
1 'polypeptide(L)'
;MVSPVTWSALLARLVLRAAVNPRLAVDLLRLTWSFRARDWYRRPPFLPLPPRAYTRWRMLTAYGDEHAVPPVEDVINFARWRRETMHV
;
A
#
# COMPACT_ATOMS: atom_id res chain seq x y z
N MET A 1 -7.05 -24.70 -4.22
CA MET A 1 -7.12 -24.04 -2.90
C MET A 1 -6.47 -22.68 -3.03
N VAL A 2 -7.25 -21.59 -2.93
CA VAL A 2 -6.71 -20.22 -2.96
C VAL A 2 -6.05 -19.98 -1.60
N SER A 3 -4.72 -19.94 -1.53
CA SER A 3 -4.03 -19.56 -0.29
C SER A 3 -4.54 -18.20 0.16
N PRO A 4 -4.86 -17.99 1.46
CA PRO A 4 -5.20 -16.68 1.95
C PRO A 4 -4.03 -15.74 1.62
N VAL A 5 -4.30 -14.71 0.82
CA VAL A 5 -3.27 -13.75 0.46
C VAL A 5 -2.89 -13.03 1.74
N THR A 6 -1.64 -13.16 2.17
CA THR A 6 -1.14 -12.47 3.36
C THR A 6 -0.59 -11.08 2.98
N TRP A 7 -0.60 -10.16 3.93
CA TRP A 7 0.05 -8.86 3.76
C TRP A 7 1.53 -8.98 3.37
N SER A 8 2.25 -9.97 3.90
CA SER A 8 3.65 -10.21 3.54
C SER A 8 3.80 -10.64 2.08
N ALA A 9 2.94 -11.51 1.57
CA ALA A 9 2.95 -11.91 0.17
C ALA A 9 2.60 -10.74 -0.77
N LEU A 10 1.63 -9.90 -0.38
CA LEU A 10 1.31 -8.68 -1.11
C LEU A 10 2.51 -7.73 -1.18
N LEU A 11 3.13 -7.43 -0.03
CA LEU A 11 4.29 -6.54 0.04
C LEU A 11 5.47 -7.08 -0.77
N ALA A 12 5.77 -8.39 -0.67
CA ALA A 12 6.83 -9.02 -1.45
C ALA A 12 6.58 -8.90 -2.96
N ARG A 13 5.34 -9.11 -3.42
CA ARG A 13 4.98 -8.95 -4.83
C ARG A 13 5.09 -7.50 -5.30
N LEU A 14 4.68 -6.54 -4.48
CA LEU A 14 4.84 -5.11 -4.78
C LEU A 14 6.31 -4.71 -4.87
N VAL A 15 7.15 -5.17 -3.94
CA VAL A 15 8.60 -4.91 -3.94
C VAL A 15 9.25 -5.50 -5.18
N LEU A 16 8.93 -6.76 -5.53
CA LEU A 16 9.47 -7.41 -6.72
C LEU A 16 9.08 -6.65 -8.01
N ARG A 17 7.81 -6.23 -8.13
CA ARG A 17 7.34 -5.44 -9.28
C ARG A 17 7.94 -4.05 -9.32
N ALA A 18 8.14 -3.41 -8.17
CA ALA A 18 8.80 -2.11 -8.06
C ALA A 18 10.28 -2.18 -8.47
N ALA A 19 10.97 -3.28 -8.14
CA ALA A 19 12.37 -3.49 -8.50
C ALA A 19 12.59 -3.54 -10.03
N VAL A 20 11.64 -4.10 -10.78
CA VAL A 20 11.70 -4.17 -12.26
C VAL A 20 11.06 -2.96 -12.95
N ASN A 21 10.34 -2.10 -12.24
CA ASN A 21 9.65 -0.95 -12.80
C ASN A 21 9.87 0.31 -11.94
N PRO A 22 10.87 1.15 -12.28
CA PRO A 22 11.24 2.31 -11.47
C PRO A 22 10.12 3.35 -11.40
N ARG A 23 9.28 3.48 -12.44
CA ARG A 23 8.11 4.37 -12.40
C ARG A 23 7.09 3.90 -11.36
N LEU A 24 6.81 2.60 -11.31
CA LEU A 24 5.93 2.02 -10.29
C LEU A 24 6.52 2.19 -8.88
N ALA A 25 7.83 2.05 -8.73
CA ALA A 25 8.50 2.29 -7.44
C ALA A 25 8.24 3.72 -6.94
N VAL A 26 8.38 4.73 -7.81
CA VAL A 26 8.08 6.13 -7.48
C VAL A 26 6.60 6.30 -7.10
N ASP A 27 5.67 5.72 -7.86
CA ASP A 27 4.23 5.80 -7.56
C ASP A 27 3.90 5.22 -6.17
N LEU A 28 4.46 4.04 -5.86
CA LEU A 28 4.24 3.37 -4.57
C LEU A 28 4.89 4.13 -3.40
N LEU A 29 6.06 4.75 -3.62
CA LEU A 29 6.69 5.61 -2.62
C LEU A 29 5.86 6.86 -2.34
N ARG A 30 5.37 7.54 -3.39
CA ARG A 30 4.46 8.70 -3.26
C ARG A 30 3.16 8.31 -2.55
N LEU A 31 2.60 7.15 -2.90
CA LEU A 31 1.44 6.55 -2.24
C LEU A 31 1.67 6.41 -0.74
N THR A 32 2.75 5.73 -0.37
CA THR A 32 3.12 5.48 1.03
C THR A 32 3.37 6.80 1.77
N TRP A 33 4.05 7.75 1.13
CA TRP A 33 4.38 9.06 1.71
C TRP A 33 3.15 9.91 2.03
N SER A 34 2.10 9.85 1.21
CA SER A 34 0.85 10.57 1.45
C SER A 34 0.05 10.01 2.62
N PHE A 35 0.14 8.71 2.88
CA PHE A 35 -0.59 8.05 3.97
C PHE A 35 0.24 7.82 5.23
N ARG A 36 1.48 8.32 5.28
CA ARG A 36 2.39 8.11 6.41
C ARG A 36 1.78 8.58 7.74
N ALA A 37 1.99 7.81 8.80
CA ALA A 37 1.65 8.25 10.15
C ALA A 37 2.50 9.45 10.57
N ARG A 38 1.95 10.54 11.13
CA ARG A 38 2.74 11.75 11.49
C ARG A 38 3.92 11.46 12.42
N ASP A 39 3.80 10.49 13.31
CA ASP A 39 4.82 10.10 14.30
C ASP A 39 5.61 8.84 13.91
N TRP A 40 5.69 8.52 12.60
CA TRP A 40 6.38 7.32 12.10
C TRP A 40 7.83 7.22 12.57
N TYR A 41 8.53 8.34 12.72
CA TYR A 41 9.93 8.43 13.15
C TYR A 41 10.12 8.31 14.67
N ARG A 42 9.05 8.31 15.47
CA ARG A 42 9.12 8.22 16.93
C ARG A 42 9.08 6.79 17.44
N ARG A 43 8.69 5.82 16.60
CA ARG A 43 8.54 4.41 17.00
C ARG A 43 9.20 3.51 15.96
N PRO A 44 10.00 2.51 16.40
CA PRO A 44 10.48 1.47 15.48
C PRO A 44 9.25 0.76 14.85
N PRO A 45 9.29 0.40 13.55
CA PRO A 45 10.47 0.25 12.69
C PRO A 45 10.90 1.53 11.92
N PHE A 46 10.45 2.73 12.31
CA PHE A 46 10.82 4.00 11.65
C PHE A 46 10.54 4.05 10.15
N LEU A 47 9.59 3.25 9.69
CA LEU A 47 9.14 3.25 8.29
C LEU A 47 7.92 4.17 8.17
N PRO A 48 7.80 4.96 7.09
CA PRO A 48 6.67 5.87 6.84
C PRO A 48 5.41 5.10 6.42
N LEU A 49 5.02 4.07 7.18
CA LEU A 49 3.88 3.24 6.90
C LEU A 49 2.58 3.92 7.36
N PRO A 50 1.46 3.63 6.70
CA PRO A 50 0.15 4.04 7.18
C PRO A 50 -0.17 3.44 8.55
N PRO A 51 -0.87 4.17 9.43
CA PRO A 51 -1.35 3.63 10.71
C PRO A 51 -2.21 2.38 10.49
N ARG A 52 -2.06 1.37 11.35
CA ARG A 52 -2.86 0.13 11.28
C ARG A 52 -4.37 0.40 11.33
N ALA A 53 -4.81 1.35 12.14
CA ALA A 53 -6.21 1.75 12.23
C ALA A 53 -6.73 2.33 10.90
N TYR A 54 -5.91 3.13 10.21
CA TYR A 54 -6.25 3.65 8.89
C TYR A 54 -6.36 2.51 7.87
N THR A 55 -5.38 1.61 7.82
CA THR A 55 -5.42 0.47 6.89
C THR A 55 -6.65 -0.41 7.14
N ARG A 56 -6.96 -0.71 8.40
CA ARG A 56 -8.14 -1.51 8.79
C ARG A 56 -9.44 -0.87 8.32
N TRP A 57 -9.61 0.43 8.60
CA TRP A 57 -10.78 1.18 8.14
C TRP A 57 -10.87 1.23 6.60
N ARG A 58 -9.73 1.34 5.91
CA ARG A 58 -9.70 1.29 4.43
C ARG A 58 -10.11 -0.08 3.90
N MET A 59 -9.71 -1.16 4.54
CA MET A 59 -10.11 -2.51 4.12
C MET A 59 -11.61 -2.74 4.35
N LEU A 60 -12.12 -2.32 5.51
CA LEU A 60 -13.54 -2.39 5.81
C LEU A 60 -14.38 -1.60 4.79
N THR A 61 -13.98 -0.36 4.47
CA THR A 61 -14.76 0.51 3.56
C THR A 61 -14.62 0.13 2.08
N ALA A 62 -13.47 -0.36 1.63
CA ALA A 62 -13.24 -0.70 0.23
C ALA A 62 -13.62 -2.15 -0.11
N TYR A 63 -13.44 -3.08 0.83
CA TYR A 63 -13.58 -4.52 0.61
C TYR A 63 -14.63 -5.18 1.51
N GLY A 64 -15.24 -4.46 2.46
CA GLY A 64 -16.26 -4.99 3.36
C GLY A 64 -15.72 -5.83 4.53
N ASP A 65 -14.40 -6.06 4.60
CA ASP A 65 -13.74 -6.80 5.66
C ASP A 65 -12.50 -6.05 6.13
N GLU A 66 -12.39 -5.86 7.44
CA GLU A 66 -11.30 -5.14 8.09
C GLU A 66 -9.94 -5.89 8.03
N HIS A 67 -9.98 -7.18 7.75
CA HIS A 67 -8.82 -8.07 7.59
C HIS A 67 -8.53 -8.43 6.13
N ALA A 68 -9.31 -7.89 5.18
CA ALA A 68 -9.07 -8.12 3.76
C ALA A 68 -7.64 -7.69 3.36
N VAL A 69 -7.04 -8.48 2.48
CA VAL A 69 -5.77 -8.12 1.83
C VAL A 69 -6.10 -7.76 0.39
N PRO A 70 -5.78 -6.54 -0.07
CA PRO A 70 -6.16 -6.11 -1.40
C PRO A 70 -5.37 -6.91 -2.45
N PRO A 71 -5.96 -7.21 -3.61
CA PRO A 71 -5.23 -7.69 -4.77
C PRO A 71 -4.07 -6.76 -5.14
N VAL A 72 -2.97 -7.33 -5.64
CA VAL A 72 -1.79 -6.54 -6.03
C VAL A 72 -2.11 -5.52 -7.12
N GLU A 73 -2.99 -5.88 -8.05
CA GLU A 73 -3.38 -5.01 -9.17
C GLU A 73 -4.16 -3.80 -8.68
N ASP A 74 -5.02 -3.95 -7.66
CA ASP A 74 -5.78 -2.83 -7.09
C ASP A 74 -4.84 -1.77 -6.52
N VAL A 75 -3.80 -2.19 -5.80
CA VAL A 75 -2.80 -1.27 -5.23
C VAL A 75 -2.03 -0.55 -6.33
N ILE A 76 -1.64 -1.25 -7.39
CA ILE A 76 -0.92 -0.68 -8.53
C ILE A 76 -1.80 0.30 -9.30
N ASN A 77 -3.05 -0.08 -9.59
CA ASN A 77 -4.01 0.76 -10.29
C ASN A 77 -4.33 2.01 -9.49
N PHE A 78 -4.51 1.88 -8.17
CA PHE A 78 -4.71 3.03 -7.29
C PHE A 78 -3.50 3.98 -7.29
N ALA A 79 -2.28 3.45 -7.25
CA ALA A 79 -1.06 4.26 -7.31
C ALA A 79 -0.96 5.04 -8.63
N ARG A 80 -1.26 4.39 -9.76
CA ARG A 80 -1.30 5.02 -11.10
C ARG A 80 -2.39 6.09 -11.20
N TRP A 81 -3.59 5.76 -10.75
CA TRP A 81 -4.72 6.70 -10.73
C TRP A 81 -4.39 7.95 -9.93
N ARG A 82 -3.70 7.84 -8.79
CA ARG A 82 -3.26 9.02 -8.02
C ARG A 82 -2.30 9.90 -8.78
N ARG A 83 -1.32 9.32 -9.49
CA ARG A 83 -0.40 10.11 -10.33
C ARG A 83 -1.18 10.86 -11.43
N GLU A 84 -2.10 10.16 -12.09
CA GLU A 84 -2.88 10.72 -13.20
C GLU A 84 -3.86 11.80 -12.76
N THR A 85 -4.53 11.60 -11.62
CA THR A 85 -5.59 12.50 -11.14
C THR A 85 -5.07 13.63 -10.26
N MET A 86 -4.05 13.37 -9.44
CA MET A 86 -3.53 14.35 -8.48
C MET A 86 -2.29 15.08 -8.99
N HIS A 87 -1.78 14.75 -10.18
CA HIS A 87 -0.53 15.29 -10.76
C HIS A 87 0.68 15.23 -9.81
N VAL A 88 0.71 14.26 -8.89
CA VAL A 88 1.76 14.07 -7.88
C VAL A 88 2.89 13.17 -8.34
#